data_AF-A0A963C5J3-F1
#
_entry.id   AF-A0A963C5J3-F1
#
_cell.length_a   1.000
_cell.length_b   1.000
_cell.length_c   1.000
_cell.angle_alpha   90.00
_cell.angle_beta   90.00
_cell.angle_gamma   90.00
#
_symmetry.space_group_name_H-M   'P 1'
#
loop_
_entity.id
_entity.type
_entity.pdbx_description
1 polymer ?
#
loop_
_entity_poly.entity_id
_entity_poly.type
_entity_poly.pdbx_seq_one_letter_code
_entity_poly.pdbx_strand_id
1 'polypeptide(L)'
;MSELPSRAPVRRADYQPLAWQVEAVELGFVLDAERTVVRSRMSCRRRHGAGGPLKLDGDGAELVSLTIDGVAPETGQVREGPGWMEITLGGDAAEVEVVTRVSPRANTALSGLYESRGGLFTQCEAEGFRRITWFPDRPDVMARYSVTLEADANAYPVLLSNGNLVERGSLPGGRHFARWQDPFPKPSYLFALVAGAYVPLERTVTTCAGRKVLLQVWVEDGMLDRAAHAMDSLENALRWDEERFGLELDLDRYMIVVASDFNMGA
;
A
#
# COMPACT_ATOMS: atom_id res chain seq x y z
N MET A 1 -6.78 28.18 -22.70
CA MET A 1 -6.19 27.85 -21.39
C MET A 1 -7.32 27.37 -20.51
N SER A 2 -7.43 26.06 -20.30
CA SER A 2 -8.42 25.47 -19.40
C SER A 2 -8.03 25.83 -17.97
N GLU A 3 -8.85 26.60 -17.26
CA GLU A 3 -8.67 26.83 -15.82
C GLU A 3 -8.74 25.47 -15.12
N LEU A 4 -7.62 25.04 -14.54
CA LEU A 4 -7.61 23.88 -13.64
C LEU A 4 -8.59 24.20 -12.51
N PRO A 5 -9.55 23.31 -12.19
CA PRO A 5 -10.51 23.55 -11.12
C PRO A 5 -9.75 23.83 -9.82
N SER A 6 -9.98 24.99 -9.21
CA SER A 6 -9.31 25.36 -7.96
C SER A 6 -9.75 24.39 -6.87
N ARG A 7 -8.84 23.57 -6.34
CA ARG A 7 -9.08 22.78 -5.13
C ARG A 7 -9.52 23.74 -4.02
N ALA A 8 -10.71 23.51 -3.45
CA ALA A 8 -11.21 24.30 -2.35
C ALA A 8 -10.29 24.09 -1.11
N PRO A 9 -10.02 25.14 -0.31
CA PRO A 9 -9.25 24.98 0.92
C PRO A 9 -9.96 24.02 1.88
N VAL A 10 -9.23 23.00 2.34
CA VAL A 10 -9.69 22.11 3.43
C VAL A 10 -9.32 22.75 4.76
N ARG A 11 -10.30 22.92 5.65
CA ARG A 11 -10.06 23.56 6.97
C ARG A 11 -10.00 22.51 8.06
N ARG A 12 -9.01 22.64 8.95
CA ARG A 12 -8.89 21.79 10.16
C ARG A 12 -10.18 21.76 11.00
N ALA A 13 -10.88 22.88 11.09
CA ALA A 13 -12.12 23.01 11.85
C ALA A 13 -13.30 22.19 11.27
N ASP A 14 -13.21 21.79 10.00
CA ASP A 14 -14.26 21.05 9.29
C ASP A 14 -14.06 19.52 9.42
N TYR A 15 -13.08 19.07 10.22
CA TYR A 15 -12.85 17.66 10.45
C TYR A 15 -14.13 16.97 10.95
N GLN A 16 -14.47 15.87 10.29
CA GLN A 16 -15.50 14.94 10.72
C GLN A 16 -14.98 13.51 10.54
N PRO A 17 -15.26 12.60 11.49
CA PRO A 17 -14.98 11.19 11.32
C PRO A 17 -15.85 10.61 10.19
N LEU A 18 -15.34 9.62 9.46
CA LEU A 18 -16.16 8.90 8.48
C LEU A 18 -17.25 8.08 9.18
N ALA A 19 -18.39 7.93 8.51
CA ALA A 19 -19.49 7.08 8.99
C ALA A 19 -19.10 5.59 9.04
N TRP A 20 -18.13 5.18 8.23
CA TRP A 20 -17.64 3.81 8.12
C TRP A 20 -16.17 3.72 8.50
N GLN A 21 -15.81 2.64 9.19
CA GLN A 21 -14.45 2.18 9.42
C GLN A 21 -14.14 1.07 8.41
N VAL A 22 -12.88 1.02 7.96
CA VAL A 22 -12.34 -0.13 7.24
C VAL A 22 -11.48 -0.91 8.23
N GLU A 23 -11.92 -2.11 8.62
CA GLU A 23 -11.23 -2.91 9.63
C GLU A 23 -10.06 -3.71 9.05
N ALA A 24 -10.24 -4.18 7.81
CA ALA A 24 -9.27 -4.98 7.08
C ALA A 24 -9.37 -4.70 5.57
N VAL A 25 -8.24 -4.82 4.89
CA VAL A 25 -8.13 -4.71 3.44
C VAL A 25 -7.33 -5.90 2.91
N GLU A 26 -7.90 -6.58 1.93
CA GLU A 26 -7.20 -7.58 1.13
C GLU A 26 -6.91 -6.99 -0.25
N LEU A 27 -5.63 -6.93 -0.61
CA LEU A 27 -5.15 -6.40 -1.88
C LEU A 27 -4.56 -7.52 -2.73
N GLY A 28 -4.98 -7.62 -3.98
CA GLY A 28 -4.37 -8.47 -5.00
C GLY A 28 -3.84 -7.63 -6.15
N PHE A 29 -2.54 -7.73 -6.44
CA PHE A 29 -1.89 -7.03 -7.54
C PHE A 29 -1.43 -8.01 -8.60
N VAL A 30 -1.95 -7.85 -9.82
CA VAL A 30 -1.40 -8.46 -11.02
C VAL A 30 -0.52 -7.39 -11.67
N LEU A 31 0.78 -7.46 -11.39
CA LEU A 31 1.75 -6.44 -11.75
C LEU A 31 2.16 -6.53 -13.22
N ASP A 32 2.15 -5.36 -13.84
CA ASP A 32 2.64 -5.08 -15.19
C ASP A 32 2.82 -3.55 -15.31
N ALA A 33 3.94 -3.10 -15.88
CA ALA A 33 4.26 -1.68 -15.97
C ALA A 33 3.29 -0.89 -16.86
N GLU A 34 2.69 -1.51 -17.89
CA GLU A 34 1.70 -0.86 -18.74
C GLU A 34 0.31 -0.93 -18.13
N ARG A 35 0.00 -2.06 -17.47
CA ARG A 35 -1.36 -2.40 -17.05
C ARG A 35 -1.39 -3.28 -15.80
N THR A 36 -1.19 -2.66 -14.64
CA THR A 36 -1.43 -3.34 -13.37
C THR A 36 -2.92 -3.39 -13.05
N VAL A 37 -3.41 -4.57 -12.65
CA VAL A 37 -4.78 -4.75 -12.13
C VAL A 37 -4.71 -4.92 -10.62
N VAL A 38 -5.51 -4.13 -9.91
CA VAL A 38 -5.58 -4.13 -8.45
C VAL A 38 -6.98 -4.55 -8.03
N ARG A 39 -7.09 -5.60 -7.21
CA ARG A 39 -8.32 -5.98 -6.50
C ARG A 39 -8.17 -5.53 -5.05
N SER A 40 -9.08 -4.69 -4.58
CA SER A 40 -9.13 -4.19 -3.21
C SER A 40 -10.45 -4.59 -2.58
N ARG A 41 -10.39 -5.46 -1.57
CA ARG A 41 -11.54 -5.92 -0.81
C ARG A 41 -11.48 -5.35 0.59
N MET A 42 -12.46 -4.54 0.95
CA MET A 42 -12.54 -3.84 2.22
C MET A 42 -13.60 -4.48 3.10
N SER A 43 -13.23 -4.85 4.32
CA SER A 43 -14.18 -5.18 5.38
C SER A 43 -14.59 -3.90 6.10
N CYS A 44 -15.83 -3.46 5.89
CA CYS A 44 -16.33 -2.19 6.39
C CYS A 44 -17.30 -2.40 7.57
N ARG A 45 -17.17 -1.56 8.60
CA ARG A 45 -18.15 -1.46 9.70
C ARG A 45 -18.64 -0.06 9.92
N ARG A 46 -19.93 0.09 10.18
CA ARG A 46 -20.52 1.38 10.52
C ARG A 46 -20.06 1.79 11.91
N ARG A 47 -19.68 3.06 12.06
CA ARG A 47 -19.46 3.65 13.39
C ARG A 47 -20.78 3.76 14.13
N HIS A 48 -20.79 3.41 15.41
CA HIS A 48 -21.99 3.51 16.25
C HIS A 48 -22.57 4.93 16.22
N GLY A 49 -23.87 5.05 15.91
CA GLY A 49 -24.57 6.33 15.85
C GLY A 49 -24.23 7.21 14.64
N ALA A 50 -23.42 6.72 13.68
CA ALA A 50 -23.10 7.47 12.48
C ALA A 50 -24.07 7.18 11.33
N GLY A 51 -24.60 8.23 10.71
CA GLY A 51 -25.32 8.17 9.44
C GLY A 51 -24.42 8.52 8.26
N GLY A 52 -24.76 8.01 7.08
CA GLY A 52 -24.12 8.41 5.83
C GLY A 52 -23.45 7.27 5.03
N PRO A 53 -22.94 7.60 3.84
CA PRO A 53 -22.34 6.64 2.92
C PRO A 53 -20.92 6.26 3.34
N LEU A 54 -20.43 5.13 2.81
CA LEU A 54 -18.99 4.89 2.70
C LEU A 54 -18.44 5.85 1.65
N LYS A 55 -17.37 6.57 1.98
CA LYS A 55 -16.74 7.53 1.07
C LYS A 55 -15.39 6.99 0.61
N LEU A 56 -15.17 6.99 -0.69
CA LEU A 56 -13.92 6.59 -1.32
C LEU A 56 -13.36 7.75 -2.14
N ASP A 57 -12.05 7.92 -2.08
CA ASP A 57 -11.28 8.83 -2.90
C ASP A 57 -10.63 8.06 -4.06
N GLY A 58 -10.51 8.70 -5.22
CA GLY A 58 -9.84 8.13 -6.40
C GLY A 58 -9.10 9.21 -7.19
N ASP A 59 -8.01 8.84 -7.87
CA ASP A 59 -7.29 9.75 -8.77
C ASP A 59 -6.54 8.97 -9.86
N GLY A 60 -7.01 9.07 -11.11
CA GLY A 60 -6.35 8.47 -12.27
C GLY A 60 -6.43 6.93 -12.39
N ALA A 61 -6.91 6.22 -11.37
CA ALA A 61 -7.17 4.78 -11.44
C ALA A 61 -8.49 4.48 -12.16
N GLU A 62 -8.44 3.66 -13.21
CA GLU A 62 -9.63 3.22 -13.95
C GLU A 62 -10.43 2.25 -13.08
N LEU A 63 -11.70 2.57 -12.78
CA LEU A 63 -12.61 1.63 -12.14
C LEU A 63 -13.04 0.55 -13.14
N VAL A 64 -12.72 -0.71 -12.84
CA VAL A 64 -13.07 -1.88 -13.67
C VAL A 64 -14.37 -2.51 -13.18
N SER A 65 -14.50 -2.71 -11.87
CA SER A 65 -15.73 -3.21 -11.25
C SER A 65 -15.81 -2.79 -9.79
N LEU A 66 -17.05 -2.72 -9.31
CA LEU A 66 -17.39 -2.51 -7.91
C LEU A 66 -18.42 -3.55 -7.52
N THR A 67 -18.24 -4.21 -6.38
CA THR A 67 -19.25 -5.07 -5.77
C THR A 67 -19.42 -4.76 -4.29
N ILE A 68 -20.62 -5.02 -3.78
CA ILE A 68 -21.01 -4.87 -2.39
C ILE A 68 -21.56 -6.23 -1.97
N ASP A 69 -20.95 -6.86 -0.98
CA ASP A 69 -21.29 -8.21 -0.52
C ASP A 69 -21.35 -9.25 -1.68
N GLY A 70 -20.41 -9.11 -2.64
CA GLY A 70 -20.28 -9.99 -3.80
C GLY A 70 -21.29 -9.74 -4.94
N VAL A 71 -22.17 -8.75 -4.82
CA VAL A 71 -23.14 -8.39 -5.87
C VAL A 71 -22.88 -7.00 -6.45
N ALA A 72 -23.31 -6.78 -7.69
CA ALA A 72 -23.24 -5.46 -8.30
C ALA A 72 -24.15 -4.47 -7.54
N PRO A 73 -23.74 -3.20 -7.35
CA PRO A 73 -24.55 -2.22 -6.66
C PRO A 73 -25.90 -1.99 -7.34
N GLU A 74 -26.95 -1.80 -6.53
CA GLU A 74 -28.27 -1.45 -7.03
C GLU A 74 -28.30 -0.03 -7.61
N THR A 75 -29.29 0.25 -8.47
CA THR A 75 -29.50 1.60 -9.02
C THR A 75 -29.67 2.62 -7.90
N GLY A 76 -28.83 3.64 -7.89
CA GLY A 76 -28.86 4.71 -6.88
C GLY A 76 -28.07 4.41 -5.61
N GLN A 77 -27.50 3.20 -5.46
CA GLN A 77 -26.66 2.84 -4.33
C GLN A 77 -25.30 3.55 -4.37
N VAL A 78 -24.81 3.88 -5.56
CA VAL A 78 -23.51 4.54 -5.78
C VAL A 78 -23.73 5.91 -6.41
N ARG A 79 -23.04 6.91 -5.86
CA ARG A 79 -22.90 8.25 -6.44
C ARG A 79 -21.41 8.54 -6.61
N GLU A 80 -21.02 9.06 -7.75
CA GLU A 80 -19.62 9.37 -8.02
C GLU A 80 -19.47 10.68 -8.77
N GLY A 81 -18.26 11.25 -8.68
CA GLY A 81 -17.85 12.41 -9.43
C GLY A 81 -16.33 12.44 -9.56
N PRO A 82 -15.75 13.55 -10.05
CA PRO A 82 -14.30 13.66 -10.22
C PRO A 82 -13.57 13.45 -8.89
N GLY A 83 -12.93 12.30 -8.76
CA GLY A 83 -12.07 11.90 -7.64
C GLY A 83 -12.78 11.51 -6.34
N TRP A 84 -14.09 11.28 -6.35
CA TRP A 84 -14.83 10.82 -5.17
C TRP A 84 -15.95 9.85 -5.55
N MET A 85 -16.26 8.95 -4.63
CA MET A 85 -17.37 8.01 -4.70
C MET A 85 -18.03 7.86 -3.33
N GLU A 86 -19.35 7.86 -3.30
CA GLU A 86 -20.17 7.61 -2.12
C GLU A 86 -21.05 6.39 -2.33
N ILE A 87 -20.96 5.42 -1.42
CA ILE A 87 -21.70 4.15 -1.47
C ILE A 87 -22.68 4.11 -0.31
N THR A 88 -23.97 4.03 -0.61
CA THR A 88 -25.03 3.81 0.37
C THR A 88 -25.07 2.33 0.74
N LEU A 89 -24.86 2.04 2.02
CA LEU A 89 -24.84 0.68 2.55
C LEU A 89 -25.98 0.52 3.55
N GLY A 90 -26.75 -0.56 3.43
CA GLY A 90 -28.00 -0.77 4.19
C GLY A 90 -27.80 -1.31 5.62
N GLY A 91 -26.70 -2.04 5.87
CA GLY A 91 -26.40 -2.64 7.17
C GLY A 91 -25.38 -1.87 8.01
N ASP A 92 -24.85 -2.55 9.04
CA ASP A 92 -23.75 -2.07 9.91
C ASP A 92 -22.41 -2.73 9.59
N ALA A 93 -22.40 -3.70 8.67
CA ALA A 93 -21.22 -4.31 8.10
C ALA A 93 -21.45 -4.54 6.60
N ALA A 94 -20.39 -4.44 5.81
CA ALA A 94 -20.40 -4.75 4.39
C ALA A 94 -19.00 -5.14 3.92
N GLU A 95 -18.91 -6.00 2.92
CA GLU A 95 -17.70 -6.18 2.11
C GLU A 95 -17.82 -5.32 0.85
N VAL A 96 -16.85 -4.44 0.60
CA VAL A 96 -16.80 -3.65 -0.63
C VAL A 96 -15.56 -4.05 -1.40
N GLU A 97 -15.75 -4.60 -2.60
CA GLU A 97 -14.66 -4.97 -3.49
C GLU A 97 -14.59 -4.04 -4.69
N VAL A 98 -13.44 -3.41 -4.87
CA VAL A 98 -13.11 -2.53 -5.99
C VAL A 98 -12.03 -3.21 -6.82
N VAL A 99 -12.24 -3.32 -8.13
CA VAL A 99 -11.18 -3.68 -9.07
C VAL A 99 -10.81 -2.44 -9.87
N THR A 100 -9.54 -2.07 -9.83
CA THR A 100 -8.99 -0.94 -10.59
C THR A 100 -7.90 -1.39 -11.54
N ARG A 101 -7.63 -0.53 -12.52
CA ARG A 101 -6.50 -0.66 -13.42
C ARG A 101 -5.70 0.63 -13.45
N VAL A 102 -4.38 0.48 -13.39
CA VAL A 102 -3.42 1.58 -13.39
C VAL A 102 -2.28 1.28 -14.35
N SER A 103 -1.61 2.33 -14.84
CA SER A 103 -0.43 2.21 -15.70
C SER A 103 0.78 2.83 -14.99
N PRO A 104 1.59 2.02 -14.28
CA PRO A 104 2.77 2.51 -13.58
C PRO A 104 3.76 3.26 -14.48
N ARG A 105 3.95 2.79 -15.71
CA ARG A 105 4.85 3.40 -16.70
C ARG A 105 4.40 4.80 -17.13
N ALA A 106 3.09 5.01 -17.21
CA ALA A 106 2.53 6.33 -17.54
C ALA A 106 2.54 7.31 -16.36
N ASN A 107 2.83 6.85 -15.13
CA ASN A 107 2.73 7.64 -13.92
C ASN A 107 4.01 8.44 -13.63
N THR A 108 4.17 9.57 -14.34
CA THR A 108 5.31 10.48 -14.16
C THR A 108 5.24 11.33 -12.88
N ALA A 109 4.15 11.26 -12.12
CA ALA A 109 4.00 12.01 -10.87
C ALA A 109 4.76 11.38 -9.69
N LEU A 110 5.22 10.13 -9.83
CA LEU A 110 5.86 9.33 -8.78
C LEU A 110 5.04 9.32 -7.47
N SER A 111 3.72 9.15 -7.61
CA SER A 111 2.75 9.07 -6.51
C SER A 111 1.69 8.02 -6.84
N GLY A 112 1.33 7.19 -5.87
CA GLY A 112 0.66 5.90 -6.11
C GLY A 112 1.67 4.86 -6.58
N LEU A 113 1.25 3.95 -7.46
CA LEU A 113 2.12 2.94 -8.08
C LEU A 113 2.74 3.50 -9.37
N TYR A 114 4.06 3.45 -9.49
CA TYR A 114 4.79 3.99 -10.64
C TYR A 114 6.02 3.12 -10.98
N GLU A 115 6.57 3.32 -12.18
CA GLU A 115 7.82 2.67 -12.61
C GLU A 115 9.03 3.61 -12.42
N SER A 116 10.13 3.09 -11.91
CA SER A 116 11.46 3.73 -11.98
C SER A 116 12.51 2.67 -12.32
N ARG A 117 13.29 2.92 -13.38
CA ARG A 117 14.39 2.06 -13.86
C ARG A 117 14.04 0.57 -13.97
N GLY A 118 12.83 0.26 -14.46
CA GLY A 118 12.36 -1.11 -14.62
C GLY A 118 11.85 -1.79 -13.35
N GLY A 119 11.94 -1.14 -12.18
CA GLY A 119 11.26 -1.52 -10.96
C GLY A 119 9.91 -0.81 -10.81
N LEU A 120 8.98 -1.43 -10.08
CA LEU A 120 7.72 -0.83 -9.67
C LEU A 120 7.78 -0.46 -8.19
N PHE A 121 7.35 0.76 -7.88
CA PHE A 121 7.41 1.35 -6.54
C PHE A 121 6.11 2.06 -6.19
N THR A 122 5.89 2.24 -4.90
CA THR A 122 4.79 3.08 -4.41
C THR A 122 5.28 4.25 -3.57
N GLN A 123 4.64 5.40 -3.75
CA GLN A 123 4.69 6.52 -2.82
C GLN A 123 3.26 6.92 -2.47
N CYS A 124 2.84 6.61 -1.24
CA CYS A 124 1.45 6.80 -0.81
C CYS A 124 1.25 8.05 0.05
N GLU A 125 2.29 8.60 0.69
CA GLU A 125 2.16 9.84 1.44
C GLU A 125 2.15 11.07 0.53
N ALA A 126 1.25 12.04 0.69
CA ALA A 126 0.16 12.08 1.68
C ALA A 126 -1.16 11.43 1.22
N GLU A 127 -1.43 11.44 -0.08
CA GLU A 127 -2.72 11.04 -0.69
C GLU A 127 -2.48 10.25 -1.99
N GLY A 128 -1.44 9.41 -2.01
CA GLY A 128 -1.04 8.63 -3.18
C GLY A 128 -1.78 7.31 -3.31
N PHE A 129 -2.34 6.76 -2.23
CA PHE A 129 -2.99 5.45 -2.28
C PHE A 129 -4.28 5.45 -3.11
N ARG A 130 -5.01 6.58 -3.15
CA ARG A 130 -6.16 6.78 -4.06
C ARG A 130 -5.80 6.75 -5.56
N ARG A 131 -4.50 6.81 -5.89
CA ARG A 131 -3.99 6.62 -7.27
C ARG A 131 -3.76 5.15 -7.62
N ILE A 132 -3.98 4.24 -6.67
CA ILE A 132 -3.84 2.79 -6.84
C ILE A 132 -5.23 2.14 -6.90
N THR A 133 -6.09 2.46 -5.93
CA THR A 133 -7.46 1.94 -5.84
C THR A 133 -8.39 2.95 -5.17
N TRP A 134 -9.71 2.79 -5.35
CA TRP A 134 -10.69 3.64 -4.66
C TRP A 134 -10.73 3.27 -3.17
N PHE A 135 -10.38 4.22 -2.32
CA PHE A 135 -10.19 3.97 -0.89
C PHE A 135 -10.51 5.22 -0.05
N PRO A 136 -10.95 5.11 1.21
CA PRO A 136 -11.04 6.26 2.12
C PRO A 136 -9.62 6.71 2.52
N ASP A 137 -8.94 7.45 1.65
CA ASP A 137 -7.50 7.72 1.70
C ASP A 137 -7.17 8.88 2.64
N ARG A 138 -7.38 8.62 3.94
CA ARG A 138 -7.17 9.56 5.05
C ARG A 138 -6.55 8.86 6.27
N PRO A 139 -5.73 9.56 7.07
CA PRO A 139 -4.87 8.92 8.06
C PRO A 139 -5.58 8.38 9.32
N ASP A 140 -6.82 8.81 9.60
CA ASP A 140 -7.62 8.27 10.71
C ASP A 140 -8.48 7.05 10.31
N VAL A 141 -8.27 6.52 9.11
CA VAL A 141 -8.75 5.20 8.67
C VAL A 141 -7.58 4.24 8.76
N MET A 142 -7.55 3.46 9.83
CA MET A 142 -6.51 2.44 10.07
C MET A 142 -7.09 1.06 9.81
N ALA A 143 -6.45 0.29 8.92
CA ALA A 143 -6.87 -1.06 8.57
C ALA A 143 -5.70 -2.04 8.66
N ARG A 144 -5.98 -3.32 8.90
CA ARG A 144 -5.00 -4.40 8.70
C ARG A 144 -4.92 -4.76 7.22
N TYR A 145 -3.73 -5.02 6.70
CA TYR A 145 -3.51 -5.27 5.28
C TYR A 145 -3.00 -6.69 5.04
N SER A 146 -3.66 -7.41 4.13
CA SER A 146 -3.15 -8.62 3.48
C SER A 146 -2.92 -8.33 2.01
N VAL A 147 -1.72 -8.60 1.50
CA VAL A 147 -1.31 -8.19 0.15
C VAL A 147 -0.77 -9.39 -0.60
N THR A 148 -1.36 -9.72 -1.74
CA THR A 148 -0.83 -10.71 -2.68
C THR A 148 -0.30 -9.98 -3.91
N LEU A 149 0.97 -10.19 -4.23
CA LEU A 149 1.63 -9.66 -5.41
C LEU A 149 1.87 -10.81 -6.38
N GLU A 150 1.50 -10.62 -7.64
CA GLU A 150 1.78 -11.57 -8.72
C GLU A 150 2.42 -10.87 -9.91
N ALA A 151 3.49 -11.45 -10.46
CA ALA A 151 4.23 -10.85 -11.56
C ALA A 151 4.91 -11.91 -12.44
N ASP A 152 5.41 -11.49 -13.60
CA ASP A 152 6.38 -12.29 -14.37
C ASP A 152 7.69 -12.43 -13.57
N ALA A 153 8.17 -13.66 -13.41
CA ALA A 153 9.30 -13.95 -12.53
C ALA A 153 10.66 -13.48 -13.09
N ASN A 154 10.76 -13.26 -14.41
CA ASN A 154 11.99 -12.74 -15.02
C ASN A 154 12.05 -11.22 -14.96
N ALA A 155 10.91 -10.54 -15.20
CA ALA A 155 10.82 -9.09 -15.11
C ALA A 155 10.90 -8.59 -13.66
N TYR A 156 10.23 -9.28 -12.74
CA TYR A 156 10.09 -8.85 -11.35
C TYR A 156 10.42 -9.99 -10.36
N PRO A 157 11.67 -10.48 -10.30
CA PRO A 157 12.04 -11.63 -9.47
C PRO A 157 11.88 -11.40 -7.96
N VAL A 158 11.79 -10.15 -7.50
CA VAL A 158 11.56 -9.77 -6.11
C VAL A 158 10.23 -9.04 -5.98
N LEU A 159 9.37 -9.47 -5.04
CA LEU A 159 8.06 -8.89 -4.74
C LEU A 159 7.94 -8.61 -3.22
N LEU A 160 7.91 -7.34 -2.82
CA LEU A 160 7.90 -6.90 -1.43
C LEU A 160 6.67 -6.04 -1.11
N SER A 161 6.15 -6.18 0.11
CA SER A 161 5.16 -5.27 0.69
C SER A 161 5.34 -5.20 2.21
N ASN A 162 4.49 -4.46 2.93
CA ASN A 162 4.59 -4.31 4.37
C ASN A 162 4.37 -5.64 5.12
N GLY A 163 4.95 -5.75 6.32
CA GLY A 163 4.72 -6.85 7.24
C GLY A 163 5.54 -8.10 6.91
N ASN A 164 4.94 -9.26 7.14
CA ASN A 164 5.60 -10.55 7.08
C ASN A 164 5.26 -11.30 5.79
N LEU A 165 6.28 -11.89 5.15
CA LEU A 165 6.11 -12.83 4.03
C LEU A 165 5.52 -14.13 4.57
N VAL A 166 4.25 -14.40 4.25
CA VAL A 166 3.52 -15.59 4.73
C VAL A 166 3.45 -16.71 3.70
N GLU A 167 3.55 -16.39 2.41
CA GLU A 167 3.49 -17.37 1.34
C GLU A 167 4.20 -16.85 0.09
N ARG A 168 4.81 -17.75 -0.69
CA ARG A 168 5.31 -17.47 -2.03
C ARG A 168 5.32 -18.73 -2.87
N GLY A 169 5.24 -18.61 -4.18
CA GLY A 169 5.26 -19.77 -5.07
C GLY A 169 5.29 -19.40 -6.54
N SER A 170 5.48 -20.42 -7.38
CA SER A 170 5.39 -20.30 -8.83
C SER A 170 3.93 -20.37 -9.30
N LEU A 171 3.62 -19.64 -10.35
CA LEU A 171 2.34 -19.66 -11.06
C LEU A 171 2.57 -20.15 -12.50
N PRO A 172 1.51 -20.62 -13.20
CA PRO A 172 1.60 -20.96 -14.61
C PRO A 172 2.10 -19.79 -15.47
N GLY A 173 2.71 -20.11 -16.61
CA GLY A 173 3.14 -19.09 -17.59
C GLY A 173 4.36 -18.27 -17.16
N GLY A 174 5.25 -18.82 -16.34
CA GLY A 174 6.48 -18.12 -15.92
C GLY A 174 6.28 -17.05 -14.86
N ARG A 175 5.09 -16.99 -14.27
CA ARG A 175 4.75 -16.04 -13.20
C ARG A 175 5.09 -16.62 -11.82
N HIS A 176 5.05 -15.77 -10.81
CA HIS A 176 5.16 -16.16 -9.41
C HIS A 176 4.32 -15.23 -8.53
N PHE A 177 4.24 -15.54 -7.24
CA PHE A 177 3.57 -14.67 -6.27
C PHE A 177 4.29 -14.61 -4.93
N ALA A 178 3.98 -13.54 -4.18
CA ALA A 178 4.33 -13.38 -2.77
C ALA A 178 3.13 -12.77 -2.01
N ARG A 179 2.76 -13.40 -0.90
CA ARG A 179 1.71 -12.92 0.01
C ARG A 179 2.33 -12.38 1.29
N TRP A 180 1.90 -11.18 1.66
CA TRP A 180 2.36 -10.42 2.80
C TRP A 180 1.21 -10.12 3.74
N GLN A 181 1.46 -10.13 5.04
CA GLN A 181 0.49 -9.75 6.07
C GLN A 181 1.13 -8.82 7.09
N ASP A 182 0.49 -7.67 7.27
CA ASP A 182 0.84 -6.71 8.32
C ASP A 182 -0.19 -6.81 9.46
N PRO A 183 0.22 -7.26 10.66
CA PRO A 183 -0.70 -7.45 11.77
C PRO A 183 -1.17 -6.12 12.37
N PHE A 184 -0.46 -5.02 12.14
CA PHE A 184 -0.76 -3.74 12.75
C PHE A 184 -1.71 -2.92 11.87
N PRO A 185 -2.81 -2.39 12.43
CA PRO A 185 -3.64 -1.43 11.71
C PRO A 185 -2.82 -0.20 11.35
N LYS A 186 -2.81 0.17 10.06
CA LYS A 186 -2.12 1.36 9.57
C LYS A 186 -3.00 2.15 8.61
N PRO A 187 -2.75 3.46 8.47
CA PRO A 187 -3.32 4.25 7.40
C PRO A 187 -2.73 3.89 6.03
N SER A 188 -3.49 4.19 4.98
CA SER A 188 -3.13 3.91 3.58
C SER A 188 -1.84 4.58 3.12
N TYR A 189 -1.46 5.73 3.69
CA TYR A 189 -0.23 6.42 3.32
C TYR A 189 1.05 5.63 3.69
N LEU A 190 0.95 4.67 4.62
CA LEU A 190 2.05 3.76 5.00
C LEU A 190 2.08 2.47 4.17
N PHE A 191 1.17 2.31 3.20
CA PHE A 191 1.22 1.19 2.27
C PHE A 191 2.45 1.31 1.35
N ALA A 192 3.20 0.21 1.24
CA ALA A 192 4.35 0.09 0.37
C ALA A 192 4.30 -1.20 -0.47
N LEU A 193 4.71 -1.10 -1.73
CA LEU A 193 4.94 -2.20 -2.65
C LEU A 193 6.19 -1.90 -3.46
N VAL A 194 7.07 -2.90 -3.56
CA VAL A 194 8.23 -2.89 -4.46
C VAL A 194 8.25 -4.18 -5.28
N ALA A 195 8.49 -4.06 -6.58
CA ALA A 195 8.73 -5.20 -7.46
C ALA A 195 9.88 -4.92 -8.45
N GLY A 196 10.82 -5.85 -8.62
CA GLY A 196 11.94 -5.65 -9.55
C GLY A 196 13.14 -6.58 -9.31
N ALA A 197 14.24 -6.29 -10.00
CA ALA A 197 15.49 -7.03 -9.88
C ALA A 197 16.40 -6.39 -8.82
N TYR A 198 16.27 -6.86 -7.58
CA TYR A 198 17.06 -6.38 -6.44
C TYR A 198 17.78 -7.54 -5.76
N VAL A 199 18.90 -7.21 -5.11
CA VAL A 199 19.67 -8.12 -4.26
C VAL A 199 19.70 -7.57 -2.83
N PRO A 200 19.49 -8.42 -1.80
CA PRO A 200 19.50 -7.97 -0.42
C PRO A 200 20.89 -8.12 0.20
N LEU A 201 21.31 -7.13 0.98
CA LEU A 201 22.23 -7.33 2.10
C LEU A 201 21.40 -7.68 3.33
N GLU A 202 21.63 -8.86 3.91
CA GLU A 202 20.84 -9.37 5.03
C GLU A 202 21.66 -9.46 6.32
N ARG A 203 21.04 -9.14 7.46
CA ARG A 203 21.61 -9.36 8.79
C ARG A 203 20.50 -9.77 9.75
N THR A 204 20.73 -10.81 10.54
CA THR A 204 19.84 -11.16 11.66
C THR A 204 20.41 -10.57 12.94
N VAL A 205 19.63 -9.74 13.63
CA VAL A 205 20.01 -9.17 14.93
C VAL A 205 19.10 -9.72 16.04
N THR A 206 19.54 -9.55 17.29
CA THR A 206 18.77 -9.97 18.47
C THR A 206 18.36 -8.73 19.23
N THR A 207 17.06 -8.56 19.46
CA THR A 207 16.52 -7.42 20.21
C THR A 207 16.83 -7.54 21.70
N CYS A 208 16.63 -6.46 22.46
CA CYS A 208 16.81 -6.46 23.91
C CYS A 208 15.93 -7.51 24.64
N ALA A 209 14.78 -7.88 24.07
CA ALA A 209 13.89 -8.93 24.57
C ALA A 209 14.27 -10.36 24.10
N GLY A 210 15.33 -10.50 23.30
CA GLY A 210 15.83 -11.79 22.82
C GLY A 210 15.18 -12.29 21.51
N ARG A 211 14.32 -11.50 20.85
CA ARG A 211 13.72 -11.87 19.57
C ARG A 211 14.74 -11.73 18.43
N LYS A 212 14.70 -12.65 17.47
CA LYS A 212 15.48 -12.56 16.23
C LYS A 212 14.69 -11.80 15.19
N VAL A 213 15.29 -10.74 14.63
CA VAL A 213 14.68 -9.93 13.57
C VAL A 213 15.61 -9.89 12.35
N LEU A 214 15.01 -9.97 11.16
CA LEU A 214 15.73 -9.98 9.89
C LEU A 214 15.77 -8.56 9.29
N LEU A 215 16.96 -7.98 9.22
CA LEU A 215 17.20 -6.70 8.56
C LEU A 215 17.62 -6.94 7.11
N GLN A 216 17.05 -6.19 6.18
CA GLN A 216 17.36 -6.29 4.76
C GLN A 216 17.52 -4.89 4.15
N VAL A 217 18.61 -4.70 3.42
CA VAL A 217 18.81 -3.53 2.55
C VAL A 217 18.87 -4.03 1.11
N TRP A 218 17.84 -3.73 0.34
CA TRP A 218 17.69 -4.13 -1.06
C TRP A 218 18.25 -3.05 -1.99
N VAL A 219 19.13 -3.47 -2.89
CA VAL A 219 19.79 -2.59 -3.86
C VAL A 219 19.79 -3.22 -5.25
N GLU A 220 20.02 -2.41 -6.28
CA GLU A 220 20.27 -2.92 -7.64
C GLU A 220 21.52 -3.83 -7.64
N ASP A 221 21.56 -4.79 -8.57
CA ASP A 221 22.73 -5.65 -8.71
C ASP A 221 24.01 -4.84 -8.99
N GLY A 222 25.13 -5.26 -8.41
CA GLY A 222 26.40 -4.54 -8.45
C GLY A 222 26.53 -3.37 -7.45
N MET A 223 25.52 -3.10 -6.60
CA MET A 223 25.57 -2.02 -5.59
C MET A 223 25.65 -2.53 -4.14
N LEU A 224 25.80 -3.84 -3.90
CA LEU A 224 25.82 -4.43 -2.55
C LEU A 224 26.94 -3.89 -1.66
N ASP A 225 28.10 -3.59 -2.25
CA ASP A 225 29.26 -3.01 -1.55
C ASP A 225 28.95 -1.63 -0.94
N ARG A 226 27.94 -0.93 -1.45
CA ARG A 226 27.47 0.37 -0.94
C ARG A 226 26.41 0.26 0.15
N ALA A 227 25.83 -0.93 0.37
CA ALA A 227 24.73 -1.13 1.33
C ALA A 227 25.18 -1.25 2.79
N ALA A 228 26.47 -1.54 3.03
CA ALA A 228 26.99 -1.84 4.37
C ALA A 228 26.75 -0.71 5.38
N HIS A 229 27.01 0.55 4.99
CA HIS A 229 26.83 1.69 5.88
C HIS A 229 25.35 1.91 6.27
N ALA A 230 24.42 1.65 5.35
CA ALA A 230 22.98 1.72 5.63
C ALA A 230 22.55 0.63 6.61
N MET A 231 23.06 -0.59 6.43
CA MET A 231 22.80 -1.70 7.37
C MET A 231 23.33 -1.40 8.77
N ASP A 232 24.57 -0.90 8.88
CA ASP A 232 25.15 -0.55 10.19
C ASP A 232 24.39 0.60 10.85
N SER A 233 23.92 1.58 10.06
CA SER A 233 23.11 2.68 10.57
C SER A 233 21.74 2.20 11.07
N LEU A 234 21.09 1.27 10.38
CA LEU A 234 19.85 0.66 10.81
C LEU A 234 20.01 -0.08 12.14
N GLU A 235 21.05 -0.91 12.27
CA GLU A 235 21.34 -1.63 13.52
C GLU A 235 21.62 -0.65 14.68
N ASN A 236 22.40 0.40 14.43
CA ASN A 236 22.67 1.44 15.43
C ASN A 236 21.41 2.20 15.84
N ALA A 237 20.49 2.49 14.90
CA ALA A 237 19.23 3.15 15.19
C ALA A 237 18.33 2.27 16.08
N LEU A 238 18.19 0.98 15.75
CA LEU A 238 17.43 0.03 16.57
C LEU A 238 18.00 -0.07 17.97
N ARG A 239 19.33 -0.27 18.11
CA ARG A 239 19.99 -0.35 19.42
C ARG A 239 19.80 0.93 20.23
N TRP A 240 19.93 2.09 19.59
CA TRP A 240 19.76 3.37 20.28
C TRP A 240 18.33 3.56 20.78
N ASP A 241 17.32 3.16 20.01
CA ASP A 241 15.91 3.27 20.42
C ASP A 241 15.59 2.34 21.61
N GLU A 242 16.16 1.13 21.61
CA GLU A 242 16.10 0.21 22.76
C GLU A 242 16.80 0.80 24.00
N GLU A 243 18.04 1.28 23.87
CA GLU A 243 18.82 1.80 25.00
C GLU A 243 18.27 3.11 25.57
N ARG A 244 17.75 3.99 24.70
CA ARG A 244 17.34 5.34 25.08
C ARG A 244 15.87 5.44 25.43
N PHE A 245 15.00 4.76 24.69
CA PHE A 245 13.55 4.87 24.82
C PHE A 245 12.86 3.56 25.23
N GLY A 246 13.57 2.43 25.21
CA GLY A 246 12.98 1.13 25.51
C GLY A 246 12.00 0.68 24.42
N LEU A 247 12.20 1.13 23.17
CA LEU A 247 11.36 0.78 22.03
C LEU A 247 12.05 -0.31 21.21
N GLU A 248 11.37 -1.45 21.07
CA GLU A 248 11.83 -2.58 20.26
C GLU A 248 11.13 -2.57 18.89
N LEU A 249 11.83 -3.01 17.85
CA LEU A 249 11.22 -3.31 16.55
C LEU A 249 10.08 -4.32 16.73
N ASP A 250 8.87 -4.02 16.29
CA ASP A 250 7.67 -4.82 16.54
C ASP A 250 7.40 -5.93 15.52
N LEU A 251 8.05 -5.90 14.35
CA LEU A 251 7.96 -6.91 13.28
C LEU A 251 9.15 -7.90 13.28
N ASP A 252 8.96 -9.03 12.60
CA ASP A 252 10.02 -10.06 12.44
C ASP A 252 11.09 -9.66 11.41
N ARG A 253 10.85 -8.54 10.70
CA ARG A 253 11.66 -8.07 9.57
C ARG A 253 11.62 -6.56 9.46
N TYR A 254 12.72 -5.97 9.00
CA TYR A 254 12.78 -4.59 8.53
C TYR A 254 13.42 -4.54 7.13
N MET A 255 12.75 -3.89 6.17
CA MET A 255 13.23 -3.79 4.79
C MET A 255 13.45 -2.33 4.41
N ILE A 256 14.64 -2.03 3.88
CA ILE A 256 14.95 -0.79 3.17
C ILE A 256 15.14 -1.16 1.71
N VAL A 257 14.49 -0.43 0.80
CA VAL A 257 14.72 -0.58 -0.64
C VAL A 257 15.29 0.72 -1.18
N VAL A 258 16.43 0.64 -1.85
CA VAL A 258 17.04 1.79 -2.49
C VAL A 258 16.42 1.98 -3.88
N ALA A 259 15.61 3.03 -4.02
CA ALA A 259 15.07 3.46 -5.30
C ALA A 259 15.96 4.55 -5.93
N SER A 260 16.11 4.52 -7.25
CA SER A 260 16.89 5.51 -7.98
C SER A 260 16.15 6.85 -8.15
N ASP A 261 14.85 6.81 -8.47
CA ASP A 261 14.00 8.00 -8.59
C ASP A 261 12.90 7.97 -7.52
N PHE A 262 13.03 8.85 -6.52
CA PHE A 262 12.10 8.99 -5.42
C PHE A 262 11.89 10.49 -5.14
N ASN A 263 10.64 10.96 -5.20
CA ASN A 263 10.32 12.39 -5.02
C ASN A 263 10.62 12.88 -3.58
N MET A 264 10.52 11.99 -2.61
CA MET A 264 10.83 12.24 -1.20
C MET A 264 12.23 11.72 -0.87
N GLY A 265 12.75 12.01 0.33
CA GLY A 265 14.10 11.57 0.72
C GLY A 265 14.17 10.08 1.07
N ALA A 266 13.19 9.58 1.83
CA ALA A 266 13.02 8.20 2.29
C ALA A 266 11.57 7.98 2.73
#